data_AF-A0A367M0U3-F1
#
_entry.id   AF-A0A367M0U3-F1
#
_cell.length_a   1.000
_cell.length_b   1.000
_cell.length_c   1.000
_cell.angle_alpha   90.00
_cell.angle_beta   90.00
_cell.angle_gamma   90.00
#
_symmetry.space_group_name_H-M   'P 1'
#
loop_
_entity.id
_entity.type
_entity.pdbx_description
1 polymer ?
#
loop_
_entity_poly.entity_id
_entity_poly.type
_entity_poly.pdbx_seq_one_letter_code
_entity_poly.pdbx_strand_id
1 'polypeptide(L)'
;MNRLQPVRLVSFVTTDLAGITRGRSLPLATLEEQLASGCGWVPANSSLTPQDLIDESSPWGSHGDLRLLPDPNSRVRVEQGPDAAAPALDYLHGNLVETDGTPWPACPRGLLLA
;
A
#
# COMPACT_ATOMS: atom_id res chain seq x y z
N MET A 1 21.83 -20.71 -23.52
CA MET A 1 20.74 -20.61 -22.51
C MET A 1 20.74 -19.20 -21.95
N ASN A 2 19.57 -18.60 -21.73
CA ASN A 2 19.45 -17.24 -21.18
C ASN A 2 19.30 -17.28 -19.65
N ARG A 3 19.96 -16.36 -18.92
CA ARG A 3 19.88 -16.30 -17.46
C ARG A 3 18.57 -15.63 -17.06
N LEU A 4 17.76 -16.32 -16.26
CA LEU A 4 16.51 -15.77 -15.71
C LEU A 4 16.80 -14.55 -14.83
N GLN A 5 15.87 -13.59 -14.86
CA GLN A 5 15.92 -12.38 -14.05
C GLN A 5 14.88 -12.47 -12.92
N PRO A 6 15.13 -11.82 -11.76
CA PRO A 6 14.11 -11.67 -10.73
C PRO A 6 12.88 -10.94 -11.27
N VAL A 7 11.70 -11.31 -10.78
CA VAL A 7 10.47 -10.60 -11.11
C VAL A 7 10.48 -9.23 -10.41
N ARG A 8 10.26 -8.16 -11.17
CA ARG A 8 10.06 -6.83 -10.60
C ARG A 8 8.72 -6.77 -9.88
N LEU A 9 8.75 -6.30 -8.64
CA LEU A 9 7.58 -6.04 -7.84
C LEU A 9 7.28 -4.54 -7.79
N VAL A 10 6.00 -4.20 -7.70
CA VAL A 10 5.49 -2.84 -7.48
C VAL A 10 4.63 -2.87 -6.23
N SER A 11 4.83 -1.92 -5.33
CA SER A 11 4.06 -1.85 -4.07
C SER A 11 2.99 -0.77 -4.10
N PHE A 12 1.81 -1.07 -3.56
CA PHE A 12 0.84 -0.05 -3.15
C PHE A 12 1.04 0.23 -1.68
N VAL A 13 1.20 1.49 -1.30
CA VAL A 13 1.56 1.87 0.07
C VAL A 13 0.63 2.93 0.67
N THR A 14 0.42 2.84 1.98
CA THR A 14 -0.16 3.90 2.80
C THR A 14 0.82 4.21 3.93
N THR A 15 0.89 5.47 4.34
CA THR A 15 1.55 5.87 5.59
C THR A 15 0.46 6.04 6.64
N ASP A 16 0.52 5.24 7.69
CA ASP A 16 -0.52 5.19 8.71
C ASP A 16 -0.39 6.31 9.77
N LEU A 17 -1.26 6.27 10.78
CA LEU A 17 -1.27 7.26 11.88
C LEU A 17 -0.04 7.15 12.79
N ALA A 18 0.66 6.01 12.79
CA ALA A 18 1.93 5.84 13.51
C ALA A 18 3.14 6.35 12.69
N GLY A 19 2.92 6.86 11.47
CA GLY A 19 3.97 7.35 10.59
C GLY A 19 4.74 6.24 9.86
N ILE A 20 4.20 5.03 9.81
CA ILE A 20 4.83 3.87 9.19
C ILE A 20 4.23 3.62 7.82
N THR A 21 5.08 3.53 6.80
CA THR A 21 4.68 3.19 5.44
C THR A 21 4.57 1.67 5.29
N ARG A 22 3.35 1.18 5.08
CA ARG A 22 3.04 -0.24 4.89
C ARG A 22 2.30 -0.45 3.56
N GLY A 23 2.31 -1.69 3.06
CA GLY A 23 1.72 -1.97 1.76
C GLY A 23 1.76 -3.44 1.37
N ARG A 24 1.35 -3.71 0.12
CA ARG A 24 1.47 -5.02 -0.52
C ARG A 24 2.05 -4.85 -1.92
N SER A 25 2.81 -5.85 -2.36
CA SER A 25 3.47 -5.86 -3.64
C SER A 25 2.86 -6.85 -4.63
N LEU A 26 2.98 -6.54 -5.91
CA LEU A 26 2.54 -7.38 -7.03
C LEU A 26 3.56 -7.38 -8.17
N PRO A 27 3.60 -8.42 -9.03
CA PRO A 27 4.45 -8.43 -10.22
C PRO A 27 4.13 -7.24 -11.14
N LEU A 28 5.15 -6.56 -11.67
CA LEU A 28 4.95 -5.41 -12.58
C LEU A 28 3.98 -5.70 -13.73
N ALA A 29 4.01 -6.93 -14.25
CA ALA A 29 3.14 -7.37 -15.34
C ALA A 29 1.64 -7.29 -15.02
N THR A 30 1.24 -7.31 -13.74
CA THR A 30 -0.17 -7.23 -13.32
C THR A 30 -0.56 -5.84 -12.81
N LEU A 31 0.34 -4.85 -12.91
CA LEU A 31 0.09 -3.51 -12.38
C LEU A 31 -1.15 -2.87 -13.01
N GLU A 32 -1.26 -2.87 -14.34
CA GLU A 32 -2.35 -2.22 -15.06
C GLU A 32 -3.72 -2.76 -14.65
N GLU A 33 -3.84 -4.09 -14.54
CA GLU A 33 -5.06 -4.78 -14.09
C GLU A 33 -5.40 -4.45 -12.63
N GLN A 34 -4.38 -4.24 -11.80
CA GLN A 34 -4.54 -4.02 -10.36
C GLN A 34 -4.69 -2.56 -9.95
N LEU A 35 -4.45 -1.58 -10.84
CA LEU A 35 -4.61 -0.16 -10.52
C LEU A 35 -6.05 0.17 -10.12
N ALA A 36 -7.04 -0.39 -10.82
CA ALA A 36 -8.45 -0.10 -10.57
C ALA A 36 -8.98 -0.71 -9.27
N SER A 37 -8.47 -1.88 -8.88
CA SER A 37 -8.95 -2.60 -7.68
C SER A 37 -8.07 -2.36 -6.44
N GLY A 38 -6.83 -1.90 -6.62
CA GLY A 38 -5.85 -1.79 -5.55
C GLY A 38 -5.52 -3.15 -4.92
N CYS A 39 -5.20 -3.14 -3.63
CA CYS A 39 -5.05 -4.38 -2.84
C CYS A 39 -5.92 -4.36 -1.58
N GLY A 40 -6.25 -5.54 -1.05
CA GLY A 40 -6.97 -5.63 0.23
C GLY A 40 -6.17 -5.03 1.38
N TRP A 41 -6.87 -4.41 2.33
CA TRP A 41 -6.31 -3.80 3.52
C TRP A 41 -7.22 -4.06 4.73
N VAL A 42 -6.66 -4.08 5.94
CA VAL A 42 -7.41 -4.38 7.17
C VAL A 42 -7.57 -3.06 7.97
N PRO A 43 -8.79 -2.63 8.30
CA PRO A 43 -9.05 -1.42 9.09
C PRO A 43 -8.19 -1.31 10.36
N ALA A 44 -8.07 -2.44 11.09
CA ALA A 44 -7.35 -2.54 12.35
C ALA A 44 -5.86 -2.16 12.26
N ASN A 45 -5.26 -2.24 11.07
CA ASN A 45 -3.88 -1.80 10.85
C ASN A 45 -3.68 -0.32 11.21
N SER A 46 -4.73 0.50 11.14
CA SER A 46 -4.65 1.91 11.48
C SER A 46 -4.67 2.18 12.98
N SER A 47 -4.87 1.14 13.80
CA SER A 47 -4.74 1.19 15.26
C SER A 47 -3.41 0.62 15.76
N LEU A 48 -2.49 0.24 14.84
CA LEU A 48 -1.16 -0.23 15.23
C LEU A 48 -0.40 0.88 15.94
N THR A 49 0.12 0.57 17.12
CA THR A 49 1.06 1.44 17.81
C THR A 49 2.44 1.41 17.12
N PRO A 50 3.36 2.34 17.45
CA PRO A 50 4.75 2.24 17.00
C PRO A 50 5.48 0.96 17.45
N GLN A 51 4.91 0.19 18.38
CA GLN A 51 5.43 -1.10 18.86
C GLN A 51 4.75 -2.31 18.19
N ASP A 52 3.98 -2.10 17.11
CA ASP A 52 3.23 -3.12 16.37
C ASP A 52 2.21 -3.89 17.22
N LEU A 53 1.58 -3.23 18.19
CA LEU A 53 0.49 -3.77 19.00
C LEU A 53 -0.85 -3.12 18.61
N ILE A 54 -1.95 -3.89 18.72
CA ILE A 54 -3.33 -3.40 18.60
C ILE A 54 -4.02 -3.62 19.95
N ASP A 55 -4.56 -2.56 20.52
CA ASP A 55 -5.30 -2.62 21.77
C ASP A 55 -6.76 -3.07 21.55
N GLU A 56 -7.38 -3.67 22.56
CA GLU A 56 -8.79 -4.10 22.51
C GLU A 56 -9.77 -2.93 22.36
N SER A 57 -9.37 -1.71 22.73
CA SER A 57 -10.15 -0.47 22.52
C SER A 57 -10.21 0.00 21.07
N SER A 58 -9.50 -0.67 20.13
CA SER A 58 -9.55 -0.34 18.71
C SER A 58 -11.01 -0.36 18.21
N PRO A 59 -11.52 0.74 17.61
CA PRO A 59 -12.90 0.79 17.12
C PRO A 59 -13.16 -0.14 15.94
N TRP A 60 -12.11 -0.72 15.36
CA TRP A 60 -12.16 -1.50 14.12
C TRP A 60 -12.20 -3.02 14.34
N GLY A 61 -11.74 -3.51 15.51
CA GLY A 61 -11.70 -4.96 15.82
C GLY A 61 -11.19 -5.82 14.67
N SER A 62 -11.80 -7.00 14.43
CA SER A 62 -11.56 -7.81 13.22
C SER A 62 -12.63 -7.61 12.13
N HIS A 63 -13.28 -6.45 12.10
CA HIS A 63 -14.46 -6.23 11.26
C HIS A 63 -14.10 -5.63 9.90
N GLY A 64 -14.57 -6.27 8.83
CA GLY A 64 -14.53 -5.74 7.47
C GLY A 64 -13.16 -5.73 6.81
N ASP A 65 -13.17 -5.47 5.51
CA ASP A 65 -11.99 -5.26 4.68
C ASP A 65 -12.08 -3.89 4.02
N LEU A 66 -10.93 -3.27 3.76
CA LEU A 66 -10.76 -2.08 2.96
C LEU A 66 -10.03 -2.40 1.66
N ARG A 67 -9.99 -1.43 0.75
CA ARG A 67 -9.05 -1.40 -0.37
C ARG A 67 -8.03 -0.30 -0.15
N LEU A 68 -6.76 -0.63 -0.33
CA LEU A 68 -5.69 0.34 -0.55
C LEU A 68 -5.62 0.61 -2.06
N LEU A 69 -6.21 1.73 -2.47
CA LEU A 69 -6.37 2.12 -3.87
C LEU A 69 -5.22 3.05 -4.28
N PRO A 70 -4.29 2.62 -5.15
CA PRO A 70 -3.14 3.43 -5.55
C PRO A 70 -3.56 4.63 -6.40
N ASP A 71 -2.90 5.77 -6.20
CA ASP A 71 -2.97 6.93 -7.08
C ASP A 71 -1.88 6.82 -8.17
N PRO A 72 -2.24 6.63 -9.45
CA PRO A 72 -1.28 6.48 -10.55
C PRO A 72 -0.31 7.66 -10.68
N ASN A 73 -0.71 8.86 -10.27
CA ASN A 73 0.12 10.06 -10.37
C ASN A 73 1.18 10.16 -9.27
N SER A 74 1.13 9.27 -8.27
CA SER A 74 2.04 9.27 -7.12
C SER A 74 3.22 8.30 -7.23
N ARG A 75 3.38 7.65 -8.39
CA ARG A 75 4.34 6.56 -8.57
C ARG A 75 5.78 7.03 -8.40
N VAL A 76 6.50 6.40 -7.49
CA VAL A 76 7.93 6.55 -7.29
C VAL A 76 8.64 5.39 -7.97
N ARG A 77 9.67 5.70 -8.78
CA ARG A 77 10.54 4.71 -9.42
C ARG A 77 12.00 5.11 -9.26
N VAL A 78 12.78 4.20 -8.68
CA VAL A 78 14.24 4.26 -8.67
C VAL A 78 14.75 2.98 -9.32
N GLU A 79 15.19 3.10 -10.56
CA GLU A 79 15.61 1.97 -11.40
C GLU A 79 16.96 1.41 -10.97
N GLN A 80 17.86 2.26 -10.45
CA GLN A 80 19.21 1.89 -10.06
C GLN A 80 19.62 2.62 -8.79
N GLY A 81 20.19 1.89 -7.85
CA GLY A 81 20.82 2.43 -6.64
C GLY A 81 22.33 2.20 -6.65
N PRO A 82 23.00 2.38 -5.49
CA PRO A 82 24.44 2.12 -5.35
C PRO A 82 24.84 0.66 -5.59
N ASP A 83 23.94 -0.29 -5.31
CA ASP A 83 24.11 -1.71 -5.67
C ASP A 83 23.42 -1.99 -7.01
N ALA A 84 24.21 -2.32 -8.03
CA ALA A 84 23.72 -2.61 -9.38
C ALA A 84 22.92 -3.92 -9.50
N ALA A 85 22.99 -4.81 -8.51
CA ALA A 85 22.24 -6.06 -8.47
C ALA A 85 20.93 -5.96 -7.66
N ALA A 86 20.69 -4.84 -6.96
CA ALA A 86 19.51 -4.65 -6.14
C ALA A 86 18.23 -4.49 -6.99
N PRO A 87 17.06 -4.91 -6.48
CA PRO A 87 15.78 -4.64 -7.14
C PRO A 87 15.48 -3.14 -7.21
N ALA A 88 14.74 -2.73 -8.24
CA ALA A 88 14.20 -1.37 -8.32
C ALA A 88 13.25 -1.08 -7.14
N LEU A 89 13.29 0.15 -6.63
CA LEU A 89 12.27 0.66 -5.72
C LEU A 89 11.11 1.22 -6.55
N ASP A 90 9.98 0.53 -6.55
CA ASP A 90 8.79 0.89 -7.35
C ASP A 90 7.54 0.80 -6.48
N TYR A 91 6.91 1.94 -6.21
CA TYR A 91 5.68 1.97 -5.42
C TYR A 91 4.78 3.15 -5.79
N LEU A 92 3.50 3.01 -5.44
CA LEU A 92 2.48 4.05 -5.57
C LEU A 92 1.85 4.27 -4.20
N HIS A 93 1.68 5.54 -3.84
CA HIS A 93 0.88 5.87 -2.67
C HIS A 93 -0.60 5.64 -2.97
N GLY A 94 -1.35 5.15 -1.99
CA GLY A 94 -2.77 4.91 -2.11
C GLY A 94 -3.60 5.55 -1.01
N ASN A 95 -4.88 5.68 -1.30
CA ASN A 95 -5.91 6.05 -0.33
C ASN A 95 -6.62 4.77 0.15
N LEU A 96 -7.08 4.79 1.40
CA LEU A 96 -7.91 3.72 1.93
C LEU A 96 -9.37 4.05 1.61
N VAL A 97 -10.08 3.06 1.07
CA VAL A 97 -11.50 3.14 0.73
C VAL A 97 -12.22 1.88 1.21
N GLU A 98 -13.52 2.01 1.46
CA GLU A 98 -14.42 0.86 1.66
C GLU A 98 -14.47 0.00 0.40
N THR A 99 -15.00 -1.23 0.50
CA THR A 99 -15.05 -2.17 -0.64
C THR A 99 -15.93 -1.70 -1.80
N ASP A 100 -16.85 -0.76 -1.55
CA ASP A 100 -17.67 -0.10 -2.57
C ASP A 100 -17.02 1.16 -3.18
N GLY A 101 -15.81 1.52 -2.72
CA GLY A 101 -15.07 2.69 -3.18
C GLY A 101 -15.31 3.97 -2.38
N THR A 102 -16.20 3.95 -1.37
CA THR A 102 -16.42 5.10 -0.49
C THR A 102 -15.13 5.47 0.25
N PRO A 103 -14.71 6.75 0.29
CA PRO A 103 -13.52 7.17 1.03
C PRO A 103 -13.58 6.75 2.50
N TRP A 104 -12.51 6.11 2.98
CA TRP A 104 -12.46 5.67 4.37
C TRP A 104 -12.10 6.85 5.30
N PRO A 105 -12.91 7.16 6.33
CA PRO A 105 -12.76 8.40 7.11
C PRO A 105 -11.46 8.49 7.91
N ALA A 106 -10.81 7.36 8.22
CA ALA A 106 -9.55 7.33 8.96
C ALA A 106 -8.32 7.24 8.04
N CYS A 107 -8.46 7.46 6.72
CA CYS A 107 -7.34 7.54 5.80
C CYS A 107 -6.55 8.86 5.97
N PRO A 108 -5.26 8.83 6.39
CA PRO A 108 -4.50 10.07 6.60
C PRO A 108 -4.25 10.86 5.31
N ARG A 109 -3.94 10.17 4.20
CA ARG A 109 -3.77 10.82 2.89
C ARG A 109 -5.07 11.40 2.36
N GLY A 110 -6.19 10.67 2.53
CA GLY A 110 -7.52 11.13 2.13
C GLY A 110 -7.93 12.42 2.82
N LEU A 111 -7.64 12.55 4.12
CA LEU A 111 -7.87 13.78 4.88
C LEU A 111 -7.17 15.01 4.27
N LEU A 112 -5.93 14.87 3.80
CA LEU A 112 -5.14 15.99 3.27
C LEU A 112 -5.57 16.44 1.86
N LEU A 113 -6.30 15.59 1.14
CA LEU A 113 -6.80 15.86 -0.22
C LEU A 113 -8.21 16.47 -0.22
N ALA A 114 -8.90 16.46 0.92
CA ALA A 114 -10.27 16.92 1.09
C ALA A 114 -10.39 18.45 1.24
#